data_AF-A0A1C6L175-F1
#
_entry.id   AF-A0A1C6L175-F1
#
_cell.length_a   1.000
_cell.length_b   1.000
_cell.length_c   1.000
_cell.angle_alpha   90.00
_cell.angle_beta   90.00
_cell.angle_gamma   90.00
#
_symmetry.space_group_name_H-M   'P 1'
#
loop_
_entity.id
_entity.type
_entity.pdbx_description
1 polymer ?
#
loop_
_entity_poly.entity_id
_entity_poly.type
_entity_poly.pdbx_seq_one_letter_code
_entity_poly.pdbx_strand_id
1 'polypeptide(L)'
;MKRKHIIIICVLFVVCLLGILNFANYRENKAKEAYNECAMAAKEAYYEFYHEATAVIEGNPVTYREITASYVSLQIELNGWARPFYEFASESKLPFTDKSGVRDESSTIVDLYLRIESLYYDIGEAYFLNGIPGNSKKTGAQLKKILGDTKDDIDLICRTFD
;
A
#
# COMPACT_ATOMS: atom_id res chain seq x y z
N MET A 1 50.29 14.53 25.32
CA MET A 1 49.21 13.56 25.63
C MET A 1 49.82 12.17 25.83
N LYS A 2 49.60 11.48 26.95
CA LYS A 2 50.24 10.16 27.21
C LYS A 2 49.58 9.08 26.34
N ARG A 3 50.37 8.14 25.79
CA ARG A 3 49.94 7.03 24.90
C ARG A 3 48.68 6.28 25.39
N LYS A 4 48.50 6.16 26.71
CA LYS A 4 47.33 5.55 27.36
C LYS A 4 46.01 6.31 27.10
N HIS A 5 46.05 7.63 26.99
CA HIS A 5 44.85 8.45 26.71
C HIS A 5 44.40 8.30 25.26
N ILE A 6 45.33 8.16 24.32
CA ILE A 6 45.03 7.88 22.91
C ILE A 6 44.29 6.54 22.80
N ILE A 7 44.78 5.50 23.48
CA ILE A 7 44.15 4.17 23.48
C ILE A 7 42.71 4.24 24.03
N ILE A 8 42.49 4.94 25.14
CA ILE A 8 41.14 5.09 25.72
C ILE A 8 40.21 5.82 24.77
N ILE A 9 40.66 6.91 24.13
CA ILE A 9 39.87 7.66 23.15
C ILE A 9 39.51 6.76 21.96
N CYS A 10 40.47 5.99 21.43
CA CYS A 10 40.21 5.06 20.32
C CYS A 10 39.19 3.98 20.71
N VAL A 11 39.28 3.41 21.91
CA VAL A 11 38.31 2.42 22.39
C VAL A 11 36.92 3.01 22.55
N LEU A 12 36.79 4.19 23.17
CA LEU A 12 35.51 4.90 23.30
C LEU A 12 34.91 5.24 21.94
N PHE A 13 35.73 5.65 20.97
CA PHE A 13 35.28 5.95 19.62
C PHE A 13 34.74 4.70 18.91
N VAL A 14 35.42 3.56 19.01
CA VAL A 14 34.93 2.28 18.46
C VAL A 14 33.62 1.85 19.11
N VAL A 15 33.50 1.97 20.45
CA VAL A 15 32.25 1.65 21.16
C VAL A 15 31.11 2.55 20.71
N CYS A 16 31.36 3.85 20.54
CA CYS A 16 30.35 4.79 20.03
C CYS A 16 29.92 4.43 18.60
N LEU A 17 30.87 4.10 17.72
CA LEU A 17 30.55 3.70 16.34
C LEU A 17 29.68 2.43 16.30
N LEU A 18 30.02 1.42 17.10
CA LEU A 18 29.22 0.19 17.20
C LEU A 18 27.82 0.47 17.75
N GLY A 19 27.70 1.37 18.74
CA GLY A 19 26.41 1.79 19.29
C GLY A 19 25.54 2.51 18.26
N ILE A 20 26.12 3.43 17.48
CA ILE A 20 25.43 4.14 16.39
C ILE A 20 24.96 3.15 15.32
N LEU A 21 25.82 2.21 14.91
CA LEU A 21 25.47 1.20 13.91
C LEU A 21 24.30 0.32 14.38
N ASN A 22 24.35 -0.14 15.64
CA ASN A 22 23.30 -0.99 16.19
C ASN A 22 21.97 -0.23 16.32
N PHE A 23 22.01 1.04 16.76
CA PHE A 23 20.83 1.87 16.84
C PHE A 23 20.23 2.16 15.46
N ALA A 24 21.06 2.42 14.44
CA ALA A 24 20.62 2.60 13.07
C ALA A 24 19.89 1.35 12.54
N ASN A 25 20.48 0.17 12.72
CA ASN A 25 19.86 -1.10 12.33
C ASN A 25 18.54 -1.35 13.06
N TYR A 26 18.49 -1.09 14.37
CA TYR A 26 17.26 -1.25 15.15
C TYR A 26 16.13 -0.35 14.63
N ARG A 27 16.43 0.93 14.37
CA ARG A 27 15.41 1.85 13.81
C ARG A 27 14.96 1.43 12.42
N GLU A 28 15.89 1.00 11.57
CA GLU A 28 15.54 0.53 10.22
C GLU A 28 14.62 -0.68 10.27
N ASN A 29 14.93 -1.67 11.11
CA ASN A 29 14.07 -2.85 11.28
C ASN A 29 12.68 -2.47 11.80
N LYS A 30 12.60 -1.56 12.78
CA LYS A 30 11.30 -1.07 13.29
C LYS A 30 10.49 -0.33 12.22
N ALA A 31 11.14 0.44 11.35
CA ALA A 31 10.47 1.09 10.22
C ALA A 31 9.96 0.05 9.20
N LYS A 32 10.74 -1.00 8.91
CA LYS A 32 10.33 -2.09 8.01
C LYS A 32 9.15 -2.88 8.57
N GLU A 33 9.16 -3.20 9.86
CA GLU A 33 8.03 -3.84 10.55
C GLU A 33 6.75 -2.99 10.41
N ALA A 34 6.83 -1.69 10.71
CA ALA A 34 5.69 -0.78 10.59
C ALA A 34 5.18 -0.67 9.14
N TYR A 35 6.09 -0.62 8.17
CA TYR A 35 5.72 -0.67 6.75
C TYR A 35 5.01 -1.98 6.41
N ASN A 36 5.54 -3.13 6.84
CA ASN A 36 4.97 -4.45 6.56
C ASN A 36 3.56 -4.59 7.13
N GLU A 37 3.34 -4.14 8.36
CA GLU A 37 2.02 -4.12 9.00
C GLU A 37 1.01 -3.29 8.19
N CYS A 38 1.38 -2.08 7.78
CA CYS A 38 0.50 -1.21 7.00
C CYS A 38 0.25 -1.76 5.58
N ALA A 39 1.27 -2.30 4.92
CA ALA A 39 1.15 -2.89 3.59
C ALA A 39 0.20 -4.10 3.60
N MET A 40 0.30 -4.95 4.62
CA MET A 40 -0.60 -6.09 4.81
C MET A 40 -2.03 -5.65 5.12
N ALA A 41 -2.23 -4.66 5.99
CA ALA A 41 -3.57 -4.14 6.29
C ALA A 41 -4.24 -3.54 5.04
N ALA A 42 -3.51 -2.75 4.26
CA ALA A 42 -4.01 -2.20 2.99
C ALA A 42 -4.35 -3.31 1.98
N LYS A 43 -3.52 -4.35 1.91
CA LYS A 43 -3.76 -5.52 1.06
C LYS A 43 -5.02 -6.28 1.49
N GLU A 44 -5.17 -6.57 2.78
CA GLU A 44 -6.34 -7.26 3.32
C GLU A 44 -7.63 -6.47 3.07
N ALA A 45 -7.63 -5.17 3.35
CA ALA A 45 -8.78 -4.30 3.08
C ALA A 45 -9.12 -4.23 1.58
N TYR A 46 -8.12 -4.28 0.70
CA TYR A 46 -8.36 -4.36 -0.74
C TYR A 46 -9.03 -5.68 -1.12
N TYR A 47 -8.61 -6.80 -0.52
CA TYR A 47 -9.20 -8.11 -0.79
C TYR A 47 -10.65 -8.20 -0.31
N GLU A 48 -11.00 -7.54 0.80
CA GLU A 48 -12.39 -7.39 1.25
C GLU A 48 -13.22 -6.61 0.22
N PHE A 49 -12.75 -5.43 -0.19
CA PHE A 49 -13.41 -4.64 -1.24
C PHE A 49 -13.53 -5.43 -2.55
N TYR A 50 -12.48 -6.15 -2.95
CA TYR A 50 -12.46 -6.99 -4.14
C TYR A 50 -13.55 -8.08 -4.07
N HIS A 51 -13.72 -8.70 -2.92
CA HIS A 51 -14.74 -9.73 -2.72
C HIS A 51 -16.15 -9.16 -2.87
N GLU A 52 -16.44 -8.04 -2.19
CA GLU A 52 -17.74 -7.36 -2.26
C GLU A 52 -18.03 -6.85 -3.68
N ALA A 53 -17.06 -6.20 -4.31
CA ALA A 53 -17.15 -5.70 -5.69
C ALA A 53 -17.42 -6.84 -6.69
N THR A 54 -16.71 -7.96 -6.56
CA THR A 54 -16.92 -9.14 -7.40
C THR A 54 -18.33 -9.70 -7.21
N ALA A 55 -18.79 -9.80 -5.96
CA ALA A 55 -20.11 -10.29 -5.64
C ALA A 55 -21.22 -9.41 -6.25
N VAL A 56 -21.09 -8.07 -6.16
CA VAL A 56 -22.00 -7.14 -6.85
C VAL A 56 -22.02 -7.39 -8.35
N ILE A 57 -20.83 -7.46 -8.99
CA ILE A 57 -20.70 -7.64 -10.44
C ILE A 57 -21.35 -8.95 -10.92
N GLU A 58 -21.27 -10.00 -10.10
CA GLU A 58 -21.82 -11.33 -10.35
C GLU A 58 -23.31 -11.45 -10.01
N GLY A 59 -23.93 -10.39 -9.50
CA GLY A 59 -25.36 -10.34 -9.18
C GLY A 59 -25.72 -10.98 -7.83
N ASN A 60 -24.75 -11.18 -6.94
CA ASN A 60 -24.99 -11.62 -5.58
C ASN A 60 -25.61 -10.48 -4.75
N PRO A 61 -26.39 -10.80 -3.69
CA PRO A 61 -27.08 -9.81 -2.89
C PRO A 61 -26.11 -9.08 -1.93
N VAL A 62 -25.36 -8.13 -2.47
CA VAL A 62 -24.54 -7.17 -1.70
C VAL A 62 -25.22 -5.80 -1.78
N THR A 63 -25.40 -5.18 -0.62
CA THR A 63 -26.04 -3.87 -0.51
C THR A 63 -25.05 -2.74 -0.81
N TYR A 64 -25.59 -1.57 -1.18
CA TYR A 64 -24.78 -0.36 -1.34
C TYR A 64 -24.00 -0.01 -0.05
N ARG A 65 -24.57 -0.32 1.11
CA ARG A 65 -23.93 -0.08 2.41
C ARG A 65 -22.70 -0.97 2.60
N GLU A 66 -22.78 -2.24 2.26
CA GLU A 66 -21.67 -3.20 2.42
C GLU A 66 -20.49 -2.85 1.51
N ILE A 67 -20.74 -2.57 0.23
CA ILE A 67 -19.67 -2.13 -0.68
C ILE A 67 -19.09 -0.76 -0.28
N THR A 68 -19.90 0.14 0.25
CA THR A 68 -19.40 1.44 0.76
C THR A 68 -18.56 1.26 2.02
N ALA A 69 -18.94 0.36 2.92
CA ALA A 69 -18.18 0.08 4.12
C ALA A 69 -16.80 -0.51 3.80
N SER A 70 -16.73 -1.48 2.89
CA SER A 70 -15.46 -2.06 2.44
C SER A 70 -14.58 -1.04 1.70
N TYR A 71 -15.17 -0.19 0.85
CA TYR A 71 -14.44 0.91 0.21
C TYR A 71 -13.86 1.90 1.24
N VAL A 72 -14.64 2.31 2.24
CA VAL A 72 -14.16 3.23 3.30
C VAL A 72 -13.04 2.58 4.12
N SER A 73 -13.16 1.29 4.45
CA SER A 73 -12.11 0.53 5.15
C SER A 73 -10.81 0.57 4.36
N LEU A 74 -10.85 0.22 3.07
CA LEU A 74 -9.72 0.28 2.15
C LEU A 74 -9.07 1.67 2.08
N GLN A 75 -9.88 2.72 2.05
CA GLN A 75 -9.39 4.11 2.01
C GLN A 75 -8.63 4.49 3.28
N ILE A 76 -9.08 4.03 4.45
CA ILE A 76 -8.41 4.24 5.73
C ILE A 76 -7.05 3.54 5.72
N GLU A 77 -7.00 2.26 5.33
CA GLU A 77 -5.76 1.48 5.35
C GLU A 77 -4.74 1.97 4.32
N LEU A 78 -5.17 2.35 3.11
CA LEU A 78 -4.28 2.96 2.11
C LEU A 78 -3.68 4.29 2.60
N ASN A 79 -4.48 5.11 3.29
CA ASN A 79 -3.99 6.35 3.87
C ASN A 79 -3.00 6.10 5.02
N GLY A 80 -3.27 5.10 5.87
CA GLY A 80 -2.33 4.67 6.91
C GLY A 80 -0.99 4.21 6.34
N TRP A 81 -1.02 3.51 5.21
CA TRP A 81 0.17 3.01 4.52
C TRP A 81 0.95 4.08 3.73
N ALA A 82 0.29 5.17 3.31
CA ALA A 82 0.90 6.17 2.45
C ALA A 82 2.20 6.76 3.01
N ARG A 83 2.23 7.10 4.30
CA ARG A 83 3.43 7.70 4.91
C ARG A 83 4.61 6.72 4.95
N PRO A 84 4.50 5.51 5.55
CA PRO A 84 5.58 4.52 5.50
C PRO A 84 6.03 4.21 4.07
N PHE A 85 5.10 4.12 3.12
CA PHE A 85 5.44 3.91 1.72
C PHE A 85 6.34 5.00 1.15
N TYR A 86 5.96 6.27 1.30
CA TYR A 86 6.77 7.37 0.77
C TYR A 86 8.13 7.52 1.45
N GLU A 87 8.21 7.19 2.75
CA GLU A 87 9.49 7.15 3.47
C GLU A 87 10.45 6.17 2.78
N PHE A 88 10.03 4.94 2.48
CA PHE A 88 10.86 3.95 1.77
C PHE A 88 11.04 4.23 0.27
N ALA A 89 10.04 4.78 -0.40
CA ALA A 89 10.11 5.15 -1.82
C ALA A 89 11.16 6.24 -2.07
N SER A 90 11.18 7.25 -1.20
CA SER A 90 12.15 8.36 -1.29
C SER A 90 13.61 7.91 -1.12
N GLU A 91 13.82 6.78 -0.44
CA GLU A 91 15.13 6.18 -0.25
C GLU A 91 15.47 5.10 -1.29
N SER A 92 14.58 4.86 -2.28
CA SER A 92 14.67 3.75 -3.25
C SER A 92 14.85 2.38 -2.58
N LYS A 93 14.22 2.20 -1.42
CA LYS A 93 14.34 0.99 -0.60
C LYS A 93 13.11 0.10 -0.65
N LEU A 94 12.11 0.38 -1.49
CA LEU A 94 10.90 -0.44 -1.52
C LEU A 94 11.19 -1.90 -1.91
N PRO A 95 10.44 -2.89 -1.37
CA PRO A 95 10.73 -4.31 -1.56
C PRO A 95 10.43 -4.84 -2.97
N PHE A 96 9.94 -3.99 -3.88
CA PHE A 96 9.54 -4.38 -5.25
C PHE A 96 10.33 -3.68 -6.36
N THR A 97 11.30 -2.82 -6.04
CA THR A 97 11.95 -1.92 -7.02
C THR A 97 13.08 -2.58 -7.81
N ASP A 98 13.70 -3.64 -7.30
CA ASP A 98 14.88 -4.24 -7.94
C ASP A 98 14.62 -5.01 -9.25
N LYS A 99 13.35 -5.27 -9.63
CA LYS A 99 13.03 -6.14 -10.79
C LYS A 99 11.79 -5.78 -11.61
N SER A 100 10.98 -4.80 -11.22
CA SER A 100 9.59 -4.70 -11.70
C SER A 100 9.34 -3.64 -12.79
N GLY A 101 10.31 -2.78 -13.12
CA GLY A 101 10.10 -1.75 -14.15
C GLY A 101 9.04 -0.71 -13.77
N VAL A 102 8.71 -0.58 -12.48
CA VAL A 102 7.85 0.49 -11.95
C VAL A 102 8.60 1.80 -12.14
N ARG A 103 8.13 2.59 -13.13
CA ARG A 103 8.81 3.82 -13.59
C ARG A 103 8.53 5.05 -12.73
N ASP A 104 7.59 4.98 -11.80
CA ASP A 104 7.27 6.08 -10.88
C ASP A 104 6.65 5.56 -9.56
N GLU A 105 7.51 5.26 -8.59
CA GLU A 105 7.08 4.83 -7.25
C GLU A 105 6.28 5.91 -6.53
N SER A 106 6.52 7.19 -6.84
CA SER A 106 5.89 8.32 -6.15
C SER A 106 4.43 8.55 -6.58
N SER A 107 4.08 8.21 -7.82
CA SER A 107 2.68 8.28 -8.29
C SER A 107 1.88 7.03 -7.93
N THR A 108 2.54 5.93 -7.57
CA THR A 108 1.92 4.60 -7.45
C THR A 108 0.75 4.54 -6.46
N ILE A 109 0.88 5.13 -5.26
CA ILE A 109 -0.23 5.14 -4.28
C ILE A 109 -1.36 6.09 -4.71
N VAL A 110 -1.04 7.25 -5.26
CA VAL A 110 -2.05 8.21 -5.73
C VAL A 110 -2.83 7.63 -6.91
N ASP A 111 -2.15 7.02 -7.86
CA ASP A 111 -2.75 6.37 -9.03
C ASP A 111 -3.64 5.21 -8.61
N LEU A 112 -3.21 4.44 -7.61
CA LEU A 112 -4.02 3.36 -7.04
C LEU A 112 -5.27 3.90 -6.36
N TYR A 113 -5.13 4.96 -5.55
CA TYR A 113 -6.24 5.63 -4.87
C TYR A 113 -7.31 6.07 -5.87
N LEU A 114 -6.91 6.83 -6.90
CA LEU A 114 -7.81 7.35 -7.93
C LEU A 114 -8.47 6.24 -8.73
N ARG A 115 -7.75 5.15 -9.00
CA ARG A 115 -8.29 4.00 -9.73
C ARG A 115 -9.34 3.26 -8.91
N ILE A 116 -9.10 3.03 -7.61
CA ILE A 116 -10.05 2.37 -6.71
C ILE A 116 -11.29 3.24 -6.53
N GLU A 117 -11.12 4.55 -6.35
CA GLU A 117 -12.23 5.51 -6.27
C GLU A 117 -13.10 5.45 -7.54
N SER A 118 -12.48 5.56 -8.72
CA SER A 118 -13.21 5.45 -9.99
C SER A 118 -13.94 4.12 -10.11
N LEU A 119 -13.31 3.01 -9.70
CA LEU A 119 -13.92 1.68 -9.77
C LEU A 119 -15.14 1.56 -8.83
N TYR A 120 -15.05 2.10 -7.61
CA TYR A 120 -16.17 2.14 -6.67
C TYR A 120 -17.37 2.90 -7.26
N TYR A 121 -17.14 4.08 -7.83
CA TYR A 121 -18.21 4.86 -8.47
C TYR A 121 -18.78 4.15 -9.70
N ASP A 122 -17.94 3.56 -10.55
CA ASP A 122 -18.41 2.80 -11.72
C ASP A 122 -19.29 1.60 -11.32
N ILE A 123 -18.97 0.90 -10.23
CA ILE A 123 -19.81 -0.18 -9.70
C ILE A 123 -21.13 0.37 -9.15
N GLY A 124 -21.06 1.47 -8.39
CA GLY A 124 -22.21 2.21 -7.89
C GLY A 124 -23.22 2.56 -8.99
N GLU A 125 -22.71 3.16 -10.07
CA GLU A 125 -23.51 3.57 -11.22
C GLU A 125 -24.13 2.38 -11.97
N ALA A 126 -23.34 1.34 -12.23
CA ALA A 126 -23.77 0.19 -13.03
C ALA A 126 -24.76 -0.74 -12.31
N TYR A 127 -24.70 -0.85 -10.97
CA TYR A 127 -25.47 -1.85 -10.22
C TYR A 127 -26.46 -1.27 -9.21
N PHE A 128 -26.27 -0.04 -8.73
CA PHE A 128 -27.14 0.55 -7.72
C PHE A 128 -27.93 1.78 -8.21
N LEU A 129 -27.47 2.47 -9.26
CA LEU A 129 -28.10 3.70 -9.78
C LEU A 129 -28.73 3.54 -11.17
N ASN A 130 -28.98 2.30 -11.61
CA ASN A 130 -29.57 2.00 -12.93
C ASN A 130 -30.84 2.85 -13.19
N GLY A 131 -30.74 3.85 -14.07
CA GLY A 131 -31.86 4.69 -14.50
C GLY A 131 -31.61 6.20 -14.55
N ILE A 132 -30.44 6.70 -14.12
CA ILE A 132 -30.12 8.13 -14.20
C ILE A 132 -29.41 8.43 -15.54
N PRO A 133 -29.90 9.40 -16.35
CA PRO A 133 -29.25 9.79 -17.61
C PRO A 133 -27.86 10.39 -17.32
N GLY A 134 -26.80 9.70 -17.77
CA GLY A 134 -25.40 10.10 -17.52
C GLY A 134 -24.49 8.97 -17.05
N ASN A 135 -25.04 7.82 -16.66
CA ASN A 135 -24.30 6.69 -16.07
C ASN A 135 -23.14 6.17 -16.96
N SER A 136 -22.04 5.83 -16.28
CA SER A 136 -20.85 5.14 -16.78
C SER A 136 -21.21 3.97 -17.69
N LYS A 137 -20.55 3.92 -18.85
CA LYS A 137 -20.76 2.93 -19.91
C LYS A 137 -20.06 1.59 -19.65
N LYS A 138 -19.44 1.39 -18.48
CA LYS A 138 -18.62 0.21 -18.23
C LYS A 138 -19.49 -1.02 -17.97
N THR A 139 -19.25 -2.07 -18.75
CA THR A 139 -19.86 -3.38 -18.59
C THR A 139 -19.28 -4.12 -17.38
N GLY A 140 -20.03 -5.07 -16.80
CA GLY A 140 -19.52 -5.93 -15.72
C GLY A 140 -18.21 -6.63 -16.07
N ALA A 141 -18.00 -7.02 -17.34
CA ALA A 141 -16.75 -7.60 -17.82
C ALA A 141 -15.57 -6.61 -17.76
N GLN A 142 -15.79 -5.33 -18.10
CA GLN A 142 -14.77 -4.29 -17.98
C GLN A 142 -14.43 -4.00 -16.52
N LEU A 143 -15.45 -3.95 -15.64
CA LEU A 143 -15.25 -3.74 -14.21
C LEU A 143 -14.46 -4.88 -13.58
N LYS A 144 -14.81 -6.13 -13.90
CA LYS A 144 -14.09 -7.31 -13.43
C LYS A 144 -12.63 -7.32 -13.87
N LYS A 145 -12.36 -6.87 -15.11
CA LYS A 145 -10.98 -6.72 -15.59
C LYS A 145 -10.21 -5.66 -14.79
N ILE A 146 -10.77 -4.46 -14.62
CA ILE A 146 -10.11 -3.38 -13.86
C ILE A 146 -9.86 -3.82 -12.41
N LEU A 147 -10.83 -4.52 -11.81
CA LEU A 147 -10.71 -5.06 -10.47
C LEU A 147 -9.57 -6.11 -10.39
N GLY A 148 -9.47 -7.01 -11.36
CA GLY A 148 -8.35 -7.96 -11.47
C GLY A 148 -6.99 -7.28 -11.65
N ASP A 149 -6.87 -6.34 -12.59
CA ASP A 149 -5.63 -5.60 -12.85
C ASP A 149 -5.19 -4.81 -11.60
N THR A 150 -6.15 -4.25 -10.86
CA THR A 150 -5.86 -3.51 -9.60
C THR A 150 -5.40 -4.44 -8.48
N LYS A 151 -5.93 -5.67 -8.43
CA LYS A 151 -5.50 -6.70 -7.47
C LYS A 151 -4.04 -7.09 -7.70
N ASP A 152 -3.66 -7.29 -8.96
CA ASP A 152 -2.28 -7.64 -9.32
C ASP A 152 -1.31 -6.50 -8.94
N ASP A 153 -1.72 -5.24 -9.14
CA ASP A 153 -0.96 -4.08 -8.67
C ASP A 153 -0.82 -4.09 -7.14
N ILE A 154 -1.92 -4.25 -6.39
CA ILE A 154 -1.91 -4.36 -4.92
C ILE A 154 -0.96 -5.48 -4.45
N ASP A 155 -1.01 -6.65 -5.09
CA ASP A 155 -0.15 -7.79 -4.75
C ASP A 155 1.34 -7.49 -4.96
N LEU A 156 1.66 -6.63 -5.94
CA LEU A 156 3.03 -6.18 -6.22
C LEU A 156 3.48 -5.10 -5.25
N ILE A 157 2.66 -4.06 -5.05
CA ILE A 157 3.07 -2.86 -4.32
C ILE A 157 3.03 -3.05 -2.80
N CYS A 158 2.12 -3.88 -2.29
CA CYS A 158 2.03 -4.21 -0.87
C CYS A 158 2.99 -5.35 -0.47
N ARG A 159 4.03 -5.62 -1.26
CA ARG A 159 5.08 -6.57 -0.84
C ARG A 159 5.76 -6.09 0.43
N THR A 160 6.13 -7.04 1.27
CA THR A 160 6.81 -6.80 2.54
C THR A 160 8.32 -6.91 2.39
N PHE A 161 9.05 -6.27 3.30
CA PHE A 161 10.46 -6.53 3.54
C PHE A 161 10.67 -7.91 4.16
N ASP A 162 11.73 -8.61 3.73
CA ASP A 162 12.27 -9.82 4.36
C ASP A 162 13.02 -9.52 5.68
#